data_AF-M0CCV3-F1
#
_entry.id   AF-M0CCV3-F1
#
_cell.length_a   1.000
_cell.length_b   1.000
_cell.length_c   1.000
_cell.angle_alpha   90.00
_cell.angle_beta   90.00
_cell.angle_gamma   90.00
#
_symmetry.space_group_name_H-M   'P 1'
#
loop_
_entity.id
_entity.type
_entity.pdbx_description
1 polymer ?
#
loop_
_entity_poly.entity_id
_entity_poly.type
_entity_poly.pdbx_seq_one_letter_code
_entity_poly.pdbx_strand_id
1 'polypeptide(L)'
;MTGSEREQCHEPVDQATRAEMLEAYEYRCQACGRCGPEAGGLATLHVHHIERDPDGMGEHDAANLTVLCRACHSWQHQQTPVDDVPIEVTEADQTELLRQDMEILKTVVEIGPATTGAIAGALSIDLSPWAVRERLWVLMGLDNLVAGRETQIVDQDAKTGEWGVPEQIALSARGRVPSDPGELLQRIEDEYVRRALDRGCDRDAVAAVLDVSERATFYKHKRACAFDVPLDAIDRRGGRPVEDSDDQRAGAASEPDERAGGDVQQQLDVVADGAGASTDSHGEEDCNSESSEVGSGGGSNGGQVITDNEAVRKELRRAISALQEVDSAL
;
A
#
# COMPACT_ATOMS: atom_id res chain seq x y z
N MET A 1 -38.31 -27.98 2.92
CA MET A 1 -39.03 -26.93 2.17
C MET A 1 -38.27 -25.65 2.48
N THR A 2 -37.55 -24.99 1.59
CA THR A 2 -37.39 -25.04 0.14
C THR A 2 -36.02 -24.42 -0.13
N GLY A 3 -35.18 -25.10 -0.90
CA GLY A 3 -34.11 -24.41 -1.63
C GLY A 3 -34.71 -23.60 -2.78
N SER A 4 -33.90 -22.73 -3.37
CA SER A 4 -34.19 -21.87 -4.54
C SER A 4 -34.46 -20.39 -4.22
N GLU A 5 -33.41 -19.66 -3.90
CA GLU A 5 -33.35 -18.20 -4.14
C GLU A 5 -32.03 -17.78 -4.84
N ARG A 6 -31.25 -18.73 -5.36
CA ARG A 6 -29.97 -18.47 -6.06
C ARG A 6 -30.04 -18.49 -7.59
N GLU A 7 -31.23 -18.57 -8.16
CA GLU A 7 -31.45 -18.53 -9.62
C GLU A 7 -32.74 -17.75 -9.92
N GLN A 8 -32.73 -16.43 -9.70
CA GLN A 8 -33.61 -15.57 -10.48
C GLN A 8 -32.85 -15.22 -11.76
N CYS A 9 -33.09 -16.03 -12.80
CA CYS A 9 -32.67 -15.72 -14.16
C CYS A 9 -33.43 -14.48 -14.63
N HIS A 10 -32.82 -13.30 -14.47
CA HIS A 10 -33.38 -12.02 -14.89
C HIS A 10 -33.43 -11.92 -16.43
N GLU A 11 -34.46 -11.23 -16.93
CA GLU A 11 -34.78 -11.13 -18.35
C GLU A 11 -33.67 -10.39 -19.11
N PRO A 12 -33.04 -11.01 -20.13
CA PRO A 12 -31.99 -10.37 -20.89
C PRO A 12 -32.56 -9.23 -21.74
N VAL A 13 -31.84 -8.11 -21.83
CA VAL A 13 -32.14 -7.03 -22.80
C VAL A 13 -32.33 -7.65 -24.18
N ASP A 14 -33.44 -7.33 -24.85
CA ASP A 14 -33.76 -7.93 -26.13
C ASP A 14 -32.70 -7.56 -27.20
N GLN A 15 -32.67 -8.36 -28.26
CA GLN A 15 -31.62 -8.24 -29.26
C GLN A 15 -31.67 -6.93 -30.06
N ALA A 16 -32.86 -6.33 -30.23
CA ALA A 16 -33.00 -5.09 -30.96
C ALA A 16 -32.45 -3.91 -30.13
N THR A 17 -32.86 -3.81 -28.86
CA THR A 17 -32.30 -2.81 -27.94
C THR A 17 -30.80 -3.01 -27.75
N ARG A 18 -30.32 -4.26 -27.68
CA ARG A 18 -28.88 -4.51 -27.60
C ARG A 18 -28.12 -3.96 -28.82
N ALA A 19 -28.64 -4.17 -30.02
CA ALA A 19 -28.01 -3.69 -31.25
C ALA A 19 -28.02 -2.15 -31.32
N GLU A 20 -29.14 -1.52 -30.96
CA GLU A 20 -29.28 -0.07 -30.90
C GLU A 20 -28.28 0.56 -29.93
N MET A 21 -28.15 0.00 -28.73
CA MET A 21 -27.20 0.47 -27.73
C MET A 21 -25.74 0.31 -28.17
N LEU A 22 -25.40 -0.80 -28.86
CA LEU A 22 -24.05 -1.00 -29.40
C LEU A 22 -23.72 0.01 -30.50
N GLU A 23 -24.68 0.31 -31.38
CA GLU A 23 -24.51 1.31 -32.44
C GLU A 23 -24.43 2.73 -31.87
N ALA A 24 -25.30 3.09 -30.92
CA ALA A 24 -25.33 4.38 -30.25
C ALA A 24 -24.01 4.70 -29.54
N TYR A 25 -23.35 3.68 -28.99
CA TYR A 25 -22.06 3.78 -28.31
C TYR A 25 -20.87 3.43 -29.22
N GLU A 26 -21.05 3.45 -30.54
CA GLU A 26 -20.01 3.24 -31.56
C GLU A 26 -19.19 1.95 -31.34
N TYR A 27 -19.84 0.89 -30.83
CA TYR A 27 -19.20 -0.37 -30.46
C TYR A 27 -17.97 -0.16 -29.57
N ARG A 28 -18.07 0.75 -28.60
CA ARG A 28 -17.02 1.08 -27.65
C ARG A 28 -17.49 0.83 -26.21
N CYS A 29 -16.62 0.22 -25.41
CA CYS A 29 -16.82 0.12 -23.97
C CYS A 29 -16.81 1.52 -23.34
N GLN A 30 -17.87 1.86 -22.61
CA GLN A 30 -18.01 3.18 -21.97
C GLN A 30 -17.12 3.36 -20.73
N ALA A 31 -16.64 2.27 -20.13
CA ALA A 31 -15.73 2.34 -18.99
C ALA A 31 -14.24 2.44 -19.37
N CYS A 32 -13.77 1.68 -20.37
CA CYS A 32 -12.34 1.60 -20.71
C CYS A 32 -12.00 1.96 -22.16
N GLY A 33 -13.00 2.29 -22.97
CA GLY A 33 -12.80 2.72 -24.36
C GLY A 33 -12.38 1.62 -25.34
N ARG A 34 -12.25 0.35 -24.93
CA ARG A 34 -11.92 -0.74 -25.87
C ARG A 34 -13.05 -0.95 -26.89
N CYS A 35 -12.69 -1.12 -28.15
CA CYS A 35 -13.63 -1.32 -29.25
C CYS A 35 -14.00 -2.80 -29.43
N GLY A 36 -15.24 -3.05 -29.84
CA GLY A 36 -15.71 -4.33 -30.32
C GLY A 36 -15.30 -4.62 -31.77
N PRO A 37 -15.56 -5.84 -32.27
CA PRO A 37 -15.21 -6.27 -33.63
C PRO A 37 -15.69 -5.33 -34.73
N GLU A 38 -16.88 -4.76 -34.58
CA GLU A 38 -17.53 -3.89 -35.56
C GLU A 38 -16.85 -2.51 -35.68
N ALA A 39 -16.15 -2.07 -34.64
CA ALA A 39 -15.29 -0.88 -34.64
C ALA A 39 -13.79 -1.21 -34.77
N GLY A 40 -13.45 -2.41 -35.25
CA GLY A 40 -12.07 -2.84 -35.51
C GLY A 40 -11.28 -3.25 -34.26
N GLY A 41 -11.94 -3.49 -33.13
CA GLY A 41 -11.32 -4.02 -31.91
C GLY A 41 -11.56 -5.51 -31.69
N LEU A 42 -11.19 -6.01 -30.53
CA LEU A 42 -11.31 -7.43 -30.15
C LEU A 42 -12.16 -7.63 -28.88
N ALA A 43 -12.72 -6.56 -28.30
CA ALA A 43 -13.44 -6.66 -27.05
C ALA A 43 -14.85 -7.22 -27.26
N THR A 44 -15.22 -8.28 -26.52
CA THR A 44 -16.63 -8.70 -26.45
C THR A 44 -17.41 -7.69 -25.62
N LEU A 45 -18.41 -7.04 -26.22
CA LEU A 45 -19.25 -6.03 -25.60
C LEU A 45 -20.61 -6.58 -25.18
N HIS A 46 -21.07 -6.10 -24.03
CA HIS A 46 -22.35 -6.42 -23.42
C HIS A 46 -23.08 -5.13 -23.08
N VAL A 47 -24.40 -5.16 -23.21
CA VAL A 47 -25.26 -4.10 -22.69
C VAL A 47 -25.60 -4.44 -21.25
N HIS A 48 -25.45 -3.47 -20.37
CA HIS A 48 -25.55 -3.59 -18.92
C HIS A 48 -26.50 -2.53 -18.38
N HIS A 49 -27.35 -2.91 -17.43
CA HIS A 49 -28.21 -1.99 -16.69
C HIS A 49 -27.40 -1.13 -15.73
N ILE A 50 -27.57 0.20 -15.78
CA ILE A 50 -26.90 1.12 -14.85
C ILE A 50 -27.48 0.91 -13.44
N GLU A 51 -28.80 0.90 -13.33
CA GLU A 51 -29.56 0.55 -12.13
C GLU A 51 -30.55 -0.58 -12.45
N ARG A 52 -30.82 -1.47 -11.48
CA ARG A 52 -31.75 -2.61 -11.71
C ARG A 52 -33.21 -2.24 -11.50
N ASP A 53 -33.49 -1.31 -10.60
CA ASP A 53 -34.83 -0.81 -10.31
C ASP A 53 -34.78 0.73 -10.36
N PRO A 54 -34.66 1.31 -11.57
CA PRO A 54 -34.45 2.74 -11.70
C PRO A 54 -35.75 3.50 -11.41
N ASP A 55 -35.68 4.47 -10.51
CA ASP A 55 -36.83 5.29 -10.15
C ASP A 55 -37.27 6.18 -11.34
N GLY A 56 -38.48 5.94 -11.84
CA GLY A 56 -39.10 6.81 -12.85
C GLY A 56 -38.76 6.51 -14.31
N MET A 57 -38.13 5.38 -14.61
CA MET A 57 -37.90 4.90 -15.98
C MET A 57 -38.03 3.37 -16.08
N GLY A 58 -38.07 2.84 -17.31
CA GLY A 58 -38.11 1.40 -17.53
C GLY A 58 -36.75 0.74 -17.26
N GLU A 59 -36.73 -0.49 -16.76
CA GLU A 59 -35.48 -1.24 -16.53
C GLU A 59 -34.63 -1.33 -17.81
N HIS A 60 -35.24 -1.58 -18.98
CA HIS A 60 -34.56 -1.61 -20.28
C HIS A 60 -34.57 -0.27 -21.03
N ASP A 61 -34.88 0.84 -20.37
CA ASP A 61 -34.81 2.16 -20.99
C ASP A 61 -33.37 2.45 -21.42
N ALA A 62 -33.18 2.98 -22.63
CA ALA A 62 -31.86 3.26 -23.18
C ALA A 62 -31.00 4.15 -22.26
N ALA A 63 -31.63 5.06 -21.50
CA ALA A 63 -30.93 5.91 -20.54
C ALA A 63 -30.51 5.16 -19.24
N ASN A 64 -31.07 3.98 -18.97
CA ASN A 64 -30.64 3.06 -17.92
C ASN A 64 -29.69 1.95 -18.45
N LEU A 65 -29.26 2.02 -19.71
CA LEU A 65 -28.39 1.02 -20.30
C LEU A 65 -27.02 1.61 -20.66
N THR A 66 -25.97 0.82 -20.48
CA THR A 66 -24.59 1.16 -20.86
C THR A 66 -23.91 -0.01 -21.57
N VAL A 67 -22.85 0.26 -22.33
CA VAL A 67 -22.08 -0.76 -23.05
C VAL A 67 -20.73 -0.98 -22.37
N LEU A 68 -20.51 -2.20 -21.88
CA LEU A 68 -19.28 -2.58 -21.19
C LEU A 68 -18.62 -3.77 -21.89
N CYS A 69 -17.29 -3.80 -21.93
CA CYS A 69 -16.57 -5.02 -22.30
C CYS A 69 -16.71 -6.06 -21.18
N ARG A 70 -16.54 -7.34 -21.51
CA ARG A 70 -16.65 -8.44 -20.53
C ARG A 70 -15.86 -8.21 -19.24
N ALA A 71 -14.64 -7.66 -19.33
CA ALA A 71 -13.82 -7.36 -18.17
C ALA A 71 -14.43 -6.24 -17.30
N CYS A 72 -14.85 -5.13 -17.90
CA CYS A 72 -15.51 -4.03 -17.19
C CYS A 72 -16.89 -4.44 -16.64
N HIS A 73 -17.64 -5.25 -17.38
CA HIS A 73 -18.92 -5.80 -16.95
C HIS A 73 -18.78 -6.70 -15.72
N SER A 74 -17.80 -7.62 -15.75
CA SER A 74 -17.48 -8.48 -14.61
C SER A 74 -17.02 -7.65 -13.41
N TRP A 75 -16.17 -6.65 -13.66
CA TRP A 75 -15.70 -5.73 -12.64
C TRP A 75 -16.85 -4.92 -12.02
N GLN A 76 -17.83 -4.44 -12.81
CA GLN A 76 -19.00 -3.70 -12.32
C GLN A 76 -19.84 -4.52 -11.33
N HIS A 77 -20.00 -5.82 -11.59
CA HIS A 77 -20.78 -6.72 -10.72
C HIS A 77 -20.02 -7.22 -9.48
N GLN A 78 -18.70 -7.05 -9.43
CA GLN A 78 -17.88 -7.47 -8.29
C GLN A 78 -17.65 -6.35 -7.28
N GLN A 79 -18.36 -5.22 -7.41
CA GLN A 79 -18.11 -4.04 -6.59
C GLN A 79 -18.96 -4.02 -5.32
N THR A 80 -18.32 -3.69 -4.20
CA THR A 80 -18.99 -3.38 -2.93
C THR A 80 -19.47 -1.93 -2.97
N PRO A 81 -20.79 -1.64 -2.83
CA PRO A 81 -21.29 -0.28 -2.71
C PRO A 81 -20.86 0.34 -1.36
N VAL A 82 -20.78 1.67 -1.29
CA VAL A 82 -20.31 2.40 -0.09
C VAL A 82 -21.18 2.10 1.14
N ASP A 83 -22.49 1.94 0.94
CA ASP A 83 -23.46 1.62 2.00
C ASP A 83 -23.23 0.25 2.65
N ASP A 84 -22.46 -0.64 2.01
CA ASP A 84 -22.13 -1.96 2.54
C ASP A 84 -20.85 -1.95 3.39
N VAL A 85 -20.17 -0.80 3.55
CA VAL A 85 -18.97 -0.67 4.39
C VAL A 85 -19.37 -0.24 5.80
N PRO A 86 -19.04 -1.02 6.86
CA PRO A 86 -19.43 -0.72 8.24
C PRO A 86 -18.62 0.43 8.89
N ILE A 87 -17.98 1.29 8.09
CA ILE A 87 -17.20 2.46 8.52
C ILE A 87 -17.76 3.68 7.78
N GLU A 88 -17.86 4.81 8.47
CA GLU A 88 -18.26 6.07 7.86
C GLU A 88 -17.22 6.57 6.85
N VAL A 89 -17.60 6.58 5.57
CA VAL A 89 -16.85 7.14 4.45
C VAL A 89 -17.57 8.39 3.96
N THR A 90 -16.91 9.53 4.03
CA THR A 90 -17.49 10.82 3.62
C THR A 90 -17.36 11.03 2.11
N GLU A 91 -18.10 12.00 1.55
CA GLU A 91 -17.94 12.41 0.14
C GLU A 91 -16.52 12.93 -0.16
N ALA A 92 -15.87 13.56 0.83
CA ALA A 92 -14.48 14.02 0.68
C ALA A 92 -13.49 12.84 0.66
N ASP A 93 -13.78 11.76 1.39
CA ASP A 93 -12.98 10.53 1.30
C ASP A 93 -13.09 9.91 -0.09
N GLN A 94 -14.28 9.90 -0.68
CA GLN A 94 -14.52 9.32 -2.00
C GLN A 94 -13.72 9.98 -3.13
N THR A 95 -13.21 11.20 -2.95
CA THR A 95 -12.32 11.82 -3.95
C THR A 95 -10.91 11.22 -3.97
N GLU A 96 -10.47 10.64 -2.85
CA GLU A 96 -9.15 9.99 -2.70
C GLU A 96 -9.21 8.46 -2.83
N LEU A 97 -10.41 7.90 -2.60
CA LEU A 97 -10.62 6.46 -2.59
C LEU A 97 -11.00 5.90 -3.97
N LEU A 98 -10.42 4.75 -4.28
CA LEU A 98 -10.80 3.93 -5.41
C LEU A 98 -11.95 3.01 -4.99
N ARG A 99 -12.76 2.58 -5.97
CA ARG A 99 -13.89 1.69 -5.68
C ARG A 99 -13.48 0.36 -5.00
N GLN A 100 -12.32 -0.16 -5.35
CA GLN A 100 -11.73 -1.35 -4.71
C GLN A 100 -11.36 -1.13 -3.24
N ASP A 101 -11.19 0.11 -2.79
CA ASP A 101 -10.89 0.40 -1.40
C ASP A 101 -12.09 0.15 -0.49
N MET A 102 -13.32 0.28 -1.01
CA MET A 102 -14.54 -0.04 -0.26
C MET A 102 -14.56 -1.53 0.12
N GLU A 103 -14.17 -2.39 -0.83
CA GLU A 103 -14.05 -3.82 -0.60
C GLU A 103 -12.91 -4.14 0.38
N ILE A 104 -11.75 -3.48 0.25
CA ILE A 104 -10.64 -3.62 1.20
C ILE A 104 -11.10 -3.20 2.61
N LEU A 105 -11.81 -2.07 2.76
CA LEU A 105 -12.34 -1.61 4.04
C LEU A 105 -13.30 -2.62 4.66
N LYS A 106 -14.25 -3.12 3.88
CA LYS A 106 -15.18 -4.16 4.34
C LYS A 106 -14.43 -5.41 4.81
N THR A 107 -13.49 -5.90 4.02
CA THR A 107 -12.66 -7.06 4.38
C THR A 107 -11.86 -6.80 5.65
N VAL A 108 -11.20 -5.64 5.76
CA VAL A 108 -10.43 -5.27 6.96
C VAL A 108 -11.31 -5.29 8.22
N VAL A 109 -12.55 -4.80 8.14
CA VAL A 109 -13.47 -4.83 9.28
C VAL A 109 -13.86 -6.27 9.63
N GLU A 110 -14.15 -7.09 8.62
CA GLU A 110 -14.64 -8.46 8.79
C GLU A 110 -13.59 -9.42 9.35
N ILE A 111 -12.33 -9.33 8.89
CA ILE A 111 -11.29 -10.31 9.21
C ILE A 111 -10.12 -9.74 10.04
N GLY A 112 -10.09 -8.43 10.28
CA GLY A 112 -9.03 -7.77 11.03
C GLY A 112 -8.97 -8.17 12.51
N PRO A 113 -7.78 -8.15 13.14
CA PRO A 113 -6.46 -7.89 12.56
C PRO A 113 -5.99 -9.00 11.62
N ALA A 114 -5.51 -8.64 10.43
CA ALA A 114 -5.07 -9.61 9.43
C ALA A 114 -3.83 -9.14 8.65
N THR A 115 -3.02 -10.10 8.20
CA THR A 115 -1.88 -9.79 7.31
C THR A 115 -2.38 -9.30 5.94
N THR A 116 -1.54 -8.53 5.23
CA THR A 116 -1.86 -8.09 3.85
C THR A 116 -2.20 -9.25 2.92
N GLY A 117 -1.52 -10.40 3.05
CA GLY A 117 -1.78 -11.58 2.24
C GLY A 117 -3.15 -12.19 2.52
N ALA A 118 -3.57 -12.25 3.79
CA ALA A 118 -4.89 -12.73 4.18
C ALA A 118 -6.01 -11.81 3.65
N ILE A 119 -5.80 -10.49 3.73
CA ILE A 119 -6.73 -9.51 3.14
C ILE A 119 -6.82 -9.70 1.63
N ALA A 120 -5.68 -9.77 0.94
CA ALA A 120 -5.65 -9.99 -0.51
C ALA A 120 -6.36 -11.28 -0.93
N GLY A 121 -6.20 -12.37 -0.17
CA GLY A 121 -6.86 -13.65 -0.45
C GLY A 121 -8.36 -13.68 -0.13
N ALA A 122 -8.87 -12.69 0.62
CA ALA A 122 -10.29 -12.57 0.96
C ALA A 122 -11.05 -11.62 0.01
N LEU A 123 -10.35 -10.84 -0.82
CA LEU A 123 -10.98 -10.00 -1.83
C LEU A 123 -11.59 -10.85 -2.95
N SER A 124 -12.71 -10.40 -3.49
CA SER A 124 -13.35 -10.98 -4.68
C SER A 124 -12.57 -10.66 -5.97
N ILE A 125 -11.83 -9.55 -5.97
CA ILE A 125 -10.90 -9.17 -7.04
C ILE A 125 -9.50 -9.70 -6.79
N ASP A 126 -8.86 -10.20 -7.84
CA ASP A 126 -7.46 -10.66 -7.77
C ASP A 126 -6.51 -9.46 -7.76
N LEU A 127 -6.19 -8.98 -6.56
CA LEU A 127 -5.15 -7.98 -6.32
C LEU A 127 -3.92 -8.63 -5.71
N SER A 128 -2.75 -8.30 -6.27
CA SER A 128 -1.49 -8.69 -5.64
C SER A 128 -1.40 -8.15 -4.20
N PRO A 129 -0.77 -8.89 -3.26
CA PRO A 129 -0.56 -8.39 -1.90
C PRO A 129 0.16 -7.04 -1.86
N TRP A 130 1.07 -6.81 -2.81
CA TRP A 130 1.72 -5.51 -2.96
C TRP A 130 0.72 -4.37 -3.25
N ALA A 131 -0.20 -4.57 -4.20
CA ALA A 131 -1.23 -3.58 -4.53
C ALA A 131 -2.19 -3.33 -3.35
N VAL A 132 -2.58 -4.39 -2.63
CA VAL A 132 -3.40 -4.26 -1.41
C VAL A 132 -2.67 -3.45 -0.35
N ARG A 133 -1.38 -3.71 -0.12
CA ARG A 133 -0.57 -2.93 0.83
C ARG A 133 -0.50 -1.45 0.47
N GLU A 134 -0.32 -1.14 -0.80
CA GLU A 134 -0.31 0.26 -1.25
C GLU A 134 -1.65 0.96 -0.98
N ARG A 135 -2.78 0.27 -1.16
CA ARG A 135 -4.10 0.82 -0.83
C ARG A 135 -4.30 0.96 0.68
N LEU A 136 -3.83 0.01 1.48
CA LEU A 136 -3.87 0.09 2.94
C LEU A 136 -3.10 1.30 3.48
N TRP A 137 -1.98 1.70 2.88
CA TRP A 137 -1.31 2.97 3.22
C TRP A 137 -2.18 4.20 2.95
N VAL A 138 -2.88 4.22 1.81
CA VAL A 138 -3.81 5.33 1.49
C VAL A 138 -4.93 5.38 2.52
N LEU A 139 -5.51 4.24 2.89
CA LEU A 139 -6.60 4.15 3.87
C LEU A 139 -6.16 4.54 5.28
N MET A 140 -4.97 4.13 5.69
CA MET A 140 -4.40 4.46 6.99
C MET A 140 -4.03 5.95 7.10
N GLY A 141 -3.58 6.56 6.01
CA GLY A 141 -3.20 7.97 5.97
C GLY A 141 -4.29 8.90 5.45
N LEU A 142 -5.53 8.45 5.37
CA LEU A 142 -6.60 9.18 4.70
C LEU A 142 -6.89 10.54 5.34
N ASP A 143 -6.80 10.64 6.66
CA ASP A 143 -6.92 11.88 7.43
C ASP A 143 -5.79 12.88 7.18
N ASN A 144 -4.63 12.41 6.71
CA ASN A 144 -3.55 13.26 6.23
C ASN A 144 -3.70 13.67 4.76
N LEU A 145 -4.63 13.05 4.02
CA LEU A 145 -4.88 13.33 2.60
C LEU A 145 -6.15 14.18 2.39
N VAL A 146 -7.18 13.95 3.21
CA VAL A 146 -8.50 14.56 3.08
C VAL A 146 -8.68 15.65 4.12
N ALA A 147 -8.84 16.88 3.66
CA ALA A 147 -9.13 18.01 4.54
C ALA A 147 -10.46 17.78 5.30
N GLY A 148 -10.41 17.83 6.63
CA GLY A 148 -11.58 17.68 7.50
C GLY A 148 -11.83 16.26 8.00
N ARG A 149 -11.07 15.26 7.53
CA ARG A 149 -11.01 13.93 8.15
C ARG A 149 -10.05 14.02 9.34
N GLU A 150 -10.56 13.81 10.56
CA GLU A 150 -9.75 13.92 11.79
C GLU A 150 -9.33 12.56 12.36
N THR A 151 -9.96 11.47 11.90
CA THR A 151 -9.77 10.13 12.44
C THR A 151 -9.41 9.13 11.35
N GLN A 152 -8.48 8.26 11.71
CA GLN A 152 -8.03 7.12 10.93
C GLN A 152 -9.12 6.04 10.84
N ILE A 153 -9.23 5.39 9.68
CA ILE A 153 -10.22 4.31 9.44
C ILE A 153 -9.60 2.90 9.39
N VAL A 154 -8.30 2.82 9.13
CA VAL A 154 -7.53 1.58 9.08
C VAL A 154 -6.22 1.81 9.78
N ASP A 155 -5.78 0.90 10.62
CA ASP A 155 -4.50 0.96 11.32
C ASP A 155 -3.67 -0.31 11.12
N GLN A 156 -2.37 -0.19 11.40
CA GLN A 156 -1.44 -1.29 11.36
C GLN A 156 -0.82 -1.51 12.74
N ASP A 157 -0.81 -2.76 13.21
CA ASP A 157 -0.12 -3.11 14.45
C ASP A 157 1.39 -3.03 14.26
N ALA A 158 2.06 -2.30 15.15
CA ALA A 158 3.49 -2.05 15.12
C ALA A 158 4.35 -3.29 15.38
N LYS A 159 3.79 -4.35 15.97
CA LYS A 159 4.51 -5.59 16.29
C LYS A 159 4.24 -6.67 15.27
N THR A 160 2.98 -6.88 14.90
CA THR A 160 2.60 -7.98 13.99
C THR A 160 2.59 -7.55 12.52
N GLY A 161 2.47 -6.24 12.25
CA GLY A 161 2.29 -5.72 10.89
C GLY A 161 0.91 -6.02 10.30
N GLU A 162 -0.01 -6.54 11.11
CA GLU A 162 -1.40 -6.83 10.72
C GLU A 162 -2.21 -5.54 10.64
N TRP A 163 -3.22 -5.55 9.79
CA TRP A 163 -4.10 -4.44 9.49
C TRP A 163 -5.49 -4.70 10.07
N GLY A 164 -6.13 -3.65 10.58
CA GLY A 164 -7.45 -3.71 11.21
C GLY A 164 -8.05 -2.31 11.27
N VAL A 165 -9.27 -2.19 11.80
CA VAL A 165 -9.76 -0.89 12.26
C VAL A 165 -9.01 -0.49 13.54
N PRO A 166 -8.90 0.82 13.88
CA PRO A 166 -8.14 1.27 15.03
C PRO A 166 -8.50 0.55 16.34
N GLU A 167 -9.77 0.17 16.53
CA GLU A 167 -10.25 -0.53 17.73
C GLU A 167 -9.76 -1.99 17.82
N GLN A 168 -9.38 -2.59 16.69
CA GLN A 168 -8.83 -3.95 16.62
C GLN A 168 -7.31 -3.98 16.85
N ILE A 169 -6.64 -2.84 16.69
CA ILE A 169 -5.17 -2.75 16.76
C ILE A 169 -4.72 -2.43 18.19
N ALA A 170 -3.89 -3.30 18.75
CA ALA A 170 -3.39 -3.14 20.12
C ALA A 170 -2.31 -2.07 20.22
N LEU A 171 -1.43 -1.96 19.21
CA LEU A 171 -0.35 -1.01 19.20
C LEU A 171 -0.18 -0.37 17.81
N SER A 172 -0.70 0.84 17.63
CA SER A 172 -0.55 1.55 16.35
C SER A 172 0.92 1.72 15.94
N ALA A 173 1.19 1.47 14.66
CA ALA A 173 2.43 1.79 13.98
C ALA A 173 2.53 3.28 13.60
N ARG A 174 1.42 4.01 13.60
CA ARG A 174 1.39 5.45 13.28
C ARG A 174 2.00 6.28 14.40
N GLY A 175 2.69 7.36 14.02
CA GLY A 175 3.35 8.28 14.96
C GLY A 175 4.52 7.65 15.73
N ARG A 176 4.83 6.38 15.47
CA ARG A 176 5.87 5.62 16.18
C ARG A 176 7.18 5.71 15.43
N VAL A 177 8.27 5.87 16.20
CA VAL A 177 9.63 5.72 15.70
C VAL A 177 9.97 4.23 15.67
N PRO A 178 10.28 3.64 14.50
CA PRO A 178 10.68 2.24 14.41
C PRO A 178 11.96 1.95 15.19
N SER A 179 12.06 0.74 15.76
CA SER A 179 13.30 0.26 16.41
C SER A 179 14.31 -0.28 15.41
N ASP A 180 13.84 -0.79 14.26
CA ASP A 180 14.71 -1.27 13.19
C ASP A 180 15.37 -0.08 12.48
N PRO A 181 16.71 -0.02 12.38
CA PRO A 181 17.39 1.11 11.73
C PRO A 181 17.05 1.28 10.25
N GLY A 182 16.81 0.18 9.52
CA GLY A 182 16.46 0.24 8.11
C GLY A 182 15.07 0.82 7.89
N GLU A 183 14.10 0.36 8.66
CA GLU A 183 12.75 0.92 8.68
C GLU A 183 12.76 2.38 9.12
N LEU A 184 13.53 2.74 10.16
CA LEU A 184 13.66 4.12 10.61
C LEU A 184 14.17 5.04 9.49
N LEU A 185 15.24 4.68 8.80
CA LEU A 185 15.77 5.45 7.68
C LEU A 185 14.74 5.60 6.55
N GLN A 186 14.02 4.52 6.23
CA GLN A 186 12.94 4.56 5.24
C GLN A 186 11.85 5.55 5.66
N ARG A 187 11.37 5.50 6.92
CA ARG A 187 10.34 6.42 7.41
C ARG A 187 10.80 7.86 7.40
N ILE A 188 12.07 8.13 7.73
CA ILE A 188 12.63 9.47 7.70
C ILE A 188 12.65 10.01 6.26
N GLU A 189 13.15 9.23 5.30
CA GLU A 189 13.18 9.64 3.89
C GLU A 189 11.78 9.89 3.33
N ASP A 190 10.83 9.01 3.65
CA ASP A 190 9.43 9.16 3.22
C ASP A 190 8.79 10.42 3.79
N GLU A 191 9.04 10.72 5.06
CA GLU A 191 8.50 11.89 5.74
C GLU A 191 9.13 13.20 5.24
N TYR A 192 10.41 13.18 4.84
CA TYR A 192 11.00 14.31 4.10
C TYR A 192 10.31 14.54 2.74
N VAL A 193 10.01 13.47 1.99
CA VAL A 193 9.23 13.58 0.74
C VAL A 193 7.88 14.23 1.03
N ARG A 194 7.13 13.74 2.03
CA ARG A 194 5.81 14.28 2.36
C ARG A 194 5.87 15.75 2.75
N ARG A 195 6.71 16.11 3.72
CA ARG A 195 6.84 17.51 4.18
C ARG A 195 7.30 18.46 3.07
N ALA A 196 8.04 18.00 2.07
CA ALA A 196 8.40 18.83 0.93
C ALA A 196 7.20 19.04 -0.02
N LEU A 197 6.47 17.97 -0.35
CA LEU A 197 5.28 18.04 -1.20
C LEU A 197 4.15 18.85 -0.54
N ASP A 198 3.92 18.68 0.76
CA ASP A 198 2.91 19.43 1.52
C ASP A 198 3.22 20.94 1.57
N ARG A 199 4.50 21.31 1.44
CA ARG A 199 4.94 22.72 1.29
C ARG A 199 4.83 23.24 -0.14
N GLY A 200 4.33 22.44 -1.08
CA GLY A 200 4.17 22.79 -2.48
C GLY A 200 5.44 22.66 -3.31
N CYS A 201 6.46 21.93 -2.84
CA CYS A 201 7.62 21.61 -3.67
C CYS A 201 7.21 20.68 -4.82
N ASP A 202 7.76 20.93 -6.00
CA ASP A 202 7.53 20.09 -7.17
C ASP A 202 8.19 18.71 -7.01
N ARG A 203 7.55 17.67 -7.56
CA ARG A 203 8.01 16.27 -7.42
C ARG A 203 9.37 16.04 -8.05
N ASP A 204 9.67 16.68 -9.19
CA ASP A 204 10.97 16.52 -9.85
C ASP A 204 12.09 17.12 -9.01
N ALA A 205 11.80 18.27 -8.38
CA ALA A 205 12.74 18.91 -7.47
C ALA A 205 12.98 18.06 -6.21
N VAL A 206 11.92 17.50 -5.62
CA VAL A 206 12.04 16.60 -4.46
C VAL A 206 12.83 15.34 -4.81
N ALA A 207 12.52 14.73 -5.96
CA ALA A 207 13.22 13.55 -6.47
C ALA A 207 14.73 13.81 -6.66
N ALA A 208 15.08 14.94 -7.27
CA ALA A 208 16.47 15.32 -7.51
C ALA A 208 17.25 15.62 -6.20
N VAL A 209 16.61 16.28 -5.23
CA VAL A 209 17.28 16.65 -3.96
C VAL A 209 17.48 15.45 -3.05
N LEU A 210 16.50 14.54 -2.98
CA LEU A 210 16.55 13.36 -2.12
C LEU A 210 17.19 12.14 -2.80
N ASP A 211 17.65 12.28 -4.05
CA ASP A 211 18.22 11.20 -4.87
C ASP A 211 17.30 9.97 -4.98
N VAL A 212 16.00 10.24 -5.20
CA VAL A 212 14.99 9.19 -5.41
C VAL A 212 14.35 9.34 -6.79
N SER A 213 13.84 8.25 -7.35
CA SER A 213 13.07 8.36 -8.59
C SER A 213 11.77 9.14 -8.38
N GLU A 214 11.36 9.92 -9.38
CA GLU A 214 10.06 10.62 -9.38
C GLU A 214 8.91 9.65 -9.07
N ARG A 215 8.91 8.46 -9.68
CA ARG A 215 7.93 7.40 -9.42
C ARG A 215 7.91 6.97 -7.95
N ALA A 216 9.07 6.89 -7.29
CA ALA A 216 9.14 6.51 -5.88
C ALA A 216 8.45 7.56 -4.98
N THR A 217 8.49 8.84 -5.34
CA THR A 217 7.87 9.92 -4.52
C THR A 217 6.38 9.69 -4.26
N PHE A 218 5.65 9.04 -5.18
CA PHE A 218 4.23 8.71 -4.98
C PHE A 218 4.02 7.71 -3.84
N TYR A 219 4.81 6.64 -3.81
CA TYR A 219 4.71 5.61 -2.79
C TYR A 219 5.24 6.09 -1.43
N LYS A 220 6.31 6.90 -1.46
CA LYS A 220 6.88 7.54 -0.28
C LYS A 220 5.88 8.49 0.37
N HIS A 221 5.21 9.33 -0.43
CA HIS A 221 4.16 10.22 0.05
C HIS A 221 3.03 9.45 0.76
N LYS A 222 2.44 8.45 0.07
CA LYS A 222 1.35 7.64 0.65
C LYS A 222 1.76 6.96 1.96
N ARG A 223 2.95 6.36 1.97
CA ARG A 223 3.48 5.66 3.15
C ARG A 223 3.79 6.63 4.30
N ALA A 224 4.30 7.82 4.01
CA ALA A 224 4.49 8.88 5.00
C ALA A 224 3.16 9.39 5.57
N CYS A 225 2.13 9.61 4.73
CA CYS A 225 0.79 9.96 5.22
C CYS A 225 0.23 8.90 6.17
N ALA A 226 0.44 7.61 5.85
CA ALA A 226 0.00 6.50 6.68
C ALA A 226 0.67 6.48 8.06
N PHE A 227 1.98 6.66 8.09
CA PHE A 227 2.76 6.44 9.31
C PHE A 227 3.06 7.70 10.11
N ASP A 228 3.06 8.87 9.47
CA ASP A 228 3.19 10.19 10.08
C ASP A 228 4.28 10.25 11.16
N VAL A 229 5.51 9.91 10.78
CA VAL A 229 6.60 9.75 11.74
C VAL A 229 7.02 11.12 12.28
N PRO A 230 7.18 11.29 13.61
CA PRO A 230 7.48 12.57 14.21
C PRO A 230 8.96 12.94 14.03
N LEU A 231 9.36 13.47 12.86
CA LEU A 231 10.77 13.86 12.61
C LEU A 231 11.30 14.80 13.67
N ASP A 232 10.48 15.72 14.19
CA ASP A 232 10.93 16.71 15.17
C ASP A 232 11.32 16.06 16.52
N ALA A 233 10.82 14.85 16.81
CA ALA A 233 11.22 14.06 17.97
C ALA A 233 12.49 13.21 17.73
N ILE A 234 12.84 12.98 16.46
CA ILE A 234 14.03 12.25 16.02
C ILE A 234 15.21 13.23 15.91
N ASP A 235 15.01 14.36 15.23
CA ASP A 235 16.04 15.36 14.91
C ASP A 235 16.61 16.05 16.18
N ARG A 236 15.79 16.19 17.22
CA ARG A 236 16.25 16.67 18.55
C ARG A 236 17.31 15.78 19.22
N ARG A 237 17.49 14.53 18.76
CA ARG A 237 18.54 13.63 19.26
C ARG A 237 19.81 13.68 18.40
N GLY A 238 19.81 14.41 17.28
CA GLY A 238 20.85 14.33 16.26
C GLY A 238 21.13 15.64 15.53
N GLY A 239 21.67 16.63 16.25
CA GLY A 239 22.68 17.52 15.67
C GLY A 239 22.23 18.75 14.88
N ARG A 240 21.70 19.76 15.58
CA ARG A 240 22.16 21.17 15.49
C ARG A 240 21.63 21.91 16.71
N PRO A 241 22.46 22.63 17.50
CA PRO A 241 21.92 23.50 18.54
C PRO A 241 20.96 24.49 17.87
N VAL A 242 19.77 24.64 18.44
CA VAL A 242 18.94 25.80 18.15
C VAL A 242 19.78 27.00 18.58
N GLU A 243 20.26 27.79 17.63
CA GLU A 243 20.81 29.10 17.95
C GLU A 243 19.62 29.93 18.43
N ASP A 244 19.48 30.02 19.76
CA ASP A 244 18.62 31.02 20.39
C ASP A 244 19.04 32.38 19.81
N SER A 245 18.20 32.88 18.91
CA SER A 245 18.31 34.20 18.35
C SER A 245 17.87 35.18 19.43
N ASP A 246 18.73 35.38 20.42
CA ASP A 246 18.59 36.42 21.42
C ASP A 246 18.88 37.77 20.75
N ASP A 247 17.83 38.37 20.20
CA ASP A 247 17.82 39.78 19.87
C ASP A 247 16.63 40.47 20.56
N GLN A 248 16.97 41.19 21.63
CA GLN A 248 16.41 42.45 22.16
C GLN A 248 15.94 42.40 23.62
N ARG A 249 16.80 42.88 24.54
CA ARG A 249 16.69 44.28 25.03
C ARG A 249 17.86 44.67 25.95
N ALA A 250 18.69 45.60 25.47
CA ALA A 250 19.55 46.41 26.32
C ALA A 250 18.69 47.39 27.14
N GLY A 251 18.95 47.47 28.45
CA GLY A 251 18.22 48.36 29.36
C GLY A 251 18.76 48.40 30.80
N ALA A 252 20.05 48.70 30.94
CA ALA A 252 20.72 49.38 32.06
C ALA A 252 20.56 48.87 33.52
N ALA A 253 21.69 48.33 34.01
CA ALA A 253 22.41 48.68 35.25
C ALA A 253 21.80 48.40 36.64
N SER A 254 22.39 47.42 37.34
CA SER A 254 22.98 47.57 38.68
C SER A 254 23.85 46.32 38.99
N GLU A 255 25.16 46.52 39.19
CA GLU A 255 26.13 45.51 39.67
C GLU A 255 26.11 45.40 41.22
N PRO A 256 27.01 44.63 41.87
CA PRO A 256 27.06 43.16 41.92
C PRO A 256 27.05 42.65 43.39
N ASP A 257 26.85 41.34 43.62
CA ASP A 257 27.35 40.72 44.86
C ASP A 257 28.01 39.38 44.55
N GLU A 258 29.25 39.26 45.00
CA GLU A 258 30.14 38.13 44.82
C GLU A 258 29.76 37.01 45.79
N ARG A 259 29.82 35.75 45.32
CA ARG A 259 30.37 34.62 46.10
C ARG A 259 30.54 33.34 45.27
N ALA A 260 31.81 33.06 45.01
CA ALA A 260 32.47 31.75 45.16
C ALA A 260 31.92 30.52 44.41
N GLY A 261 32.54 30.22 43.27
CA GLY A 261 33.39 29.04 43.04
C GLY A 261 32.85 27.63 43.32
N GLY A 262 32.91 26.75 42.31
CA GLY A 262 32.84 25.31 42.52
C GLY A 262 32.53 24.51 41.26
N ASP A 263 33.56 24.25 40.47
CA ASP A 263 33.62 23.27 39.38
C ASP A 263 33.45 21.85 39.96
N VAL A 264 32.49 21.05 39.47
CA VAL A 264 32.39 19.62 39.78
C VAL A 264 31.84 18.85 38.57
N GLN A 265 32.73 18.48 37.65
CA GLN A 265 32.63 17.21 36.94
C GLN A 265 32.70 16.06 37.96
N GLN A 266 31.73 15.14 37.91
CA GLN A 266 31.87 13.82 38.54
C GLN A 266 31.57 12.73 37.51
N GLN A 267 32.66 12.26 36.89
CA GLN A 267 32.84 10.86 36.54
C GLN A 267 32.95 10.05 37.82
N LEU A 268 32.32 8.87 37.89
CA LEU A 268 32.88 7.69 38.55
C LEU A 268 32.32 6.42 37.88
N ASP A 269 33.19 5.73 37.15
CA ASP A 269 33.19 4.28 36.98
C ASP A 269 33.52 3.62 38.33
N VAL A 270 32.86 2.50 38.67
CA VAL A 270 33.51 1.31 39.28
C VAL A 270 32.75 0.05 38.87
N VAL A 271 33.53 -0.86 38.30
CA VAL A 271 33.26 -2.23 37.84
C VAL A 271 33.27 -3.21 39.01
N ALA A 272 32.48 -4.29 38.95
CA ALA A 272 32.82 -5.55 39.61
C ALA A 272 32.34 -6.76 38.80
N ASP A 273 33.34 -7.52 38.35
CA ASP A 273 33.31 -8.78 37.62
C ASP A 273 32.60 -9.94 38.34
N GLY A 274 32.14 -10.91 37.54
CA GLY A 274 31.75 -12.24 38.02
C GLY A 274 31.31 -13.19 36.90
N ALA A 275 32.30 -13.80 36.24
CA ALA A 275 32.23 -14.73 35.11
C ALA A 275 31.41 -16.03 35.34
N GLY A 276 30.94 -16.65 34.24
CA GLY A 276 30.57 -18.07 34.27
C GLY A 276 29.80 -18.67 33.08
N ALA A 277 30.54 -18.97 31.99
CA ALA A 277 30.40 -20.13 31.11
C ALA A 277 29.27 -20.26 30.05
N SER A 278 29.77 -20.55 28.84
CA SER A 278 29.18 -20.87 27.55
C SER A 278 28.32 -22.14 27.48
N THR A 279 27.45 -22.22 26.46
CA THR A 279 27.43 -23.30 25.46
C THR A 279 26.60 -22.91 24.24
N ASP A 280 27.21 -23.06 23.06
CA ASP A 280 26.60 -23.02 21.73
C ASP A 280 25.58 -24.15 21.51
N SER A 281 24.58 -23.89 20.67
CA SER A 281 24.11 -24.87 19.68
C SER A 281 23.31 -24.18 18.57
N HIS A 282 23.91 -24.20 17.37
CA HIS A 282 23.24 -24.00 16.10
C HIS A 282 22.32 -25.19 15.79
N GLY A 283 21.16 -24.92 15.20
CA GLY A 283 20.27 -25.91 14.60
C GLY A 283 19.55 -25.28 13.42
N GLU A 284 19.96 -25.70 12.22
CA GLU A 284 19.39 -25.40 10.91
C GLU A 284 18.00 -26.03 10.78
N GLU A 285 17.03 -25.30 10.21
CA GLU A 285 15.78 -25.88 9.73
C GLU A 285 15.64 -25.64 8.21
N ASP A 286 16.04 -26.69 7.46
CA ASP A 286 15.61 -26.98 6.11
C ASP A 286 14.11 -27.31 6.10
N CYS A 287 13.33 -26.68 5.23
CA CYS A 287 12.01 -27.16 4.86
C CYS A 287 11.84 -27.16 3.33
N ASN A 288 12.37 -28.24 2.74
CA ASN A 288 11.93 -28.75 1.45
C ASN A 288 10.59 -29.47 1.63
N SER A 289 9.56 -29.09 0.88
CA SER A 289 8.40 -29.95 0.63
C SER A 289 7.80 -29.60 -0.73
N GLU A 290 8.18 -30.42 -1.70
CA GLU A 290 7.52 -30.60 -2.98
C GLU A 290 6.05 -30.99 -2.77
N SER A 291 5.16 -30.43 -3.60
CA SER A 291 3.85 -31.00 -3.86
C SER A 291 3.64 -31.04 -5.37
N SER A 292 3.81 -32.26 -5.89
CA SER A 292 3.48 -32.65 -7.24
C SER A 292 1.96 -32.66 -7.42
N GLU A 293 1.43 -31.93 -8.39
CA GLU A 293 0.13 -32.24 -8.98
C GLU A 293 0.27 -32.49 -10.47
N VAL A 294 -0.26 -33.65 -10.86
CA VAL A 294 -0.24 -34.23 -12.20
C VAL A 294 -1.62 -33.98 -12.81
N GLY A 295 -1.67 -33.32 -13.98
CA GLY A 295 -2.91 -33.05 -14.71
C GLY A 295 -2.66 -32.84 -16.20
N SER A 296 -3.02 -33.83 -17.00
CA SER A 296 -2.79 -34.05 -18.44
C SER A 296 -3.25 -32.96 -19.42
N GLY A 297 -2.57 -32.88 -20.59
CA GLY A 297 -3.27 -32.63 -21.87
C GLY A 297 -2.60 -31.78 -22.97
N GLY A 298 -1.57 -32.32 -23.62
CA GLY A 298 -1.22 -32.22 -25.06
C GLY A 298 -1.31 -30.91 -25.89
N GLY A 299 -0.18 -30.48 -26.47
CA GLY A 299 -0.18 -29.58 -27.65
C GLY A 299 1.15 -28.90 -28.06
N SER A 300 2.12 -29.66 -28.56
CA SER A 300 3.17 -29.32 -29.56
C SER A 300 3.74 -27.89 -29.72
N ASN A 301 5.03 -27.70 -29.38
CA ASN A 301 6.12 -27.01 -30.11
C ASN A 301 7.29 -26.82 -29.12
N GLY A 302 8.50 -27.33 -29.28
CA GLY A 302 9.41 -27.28 -30.43
C GLY A 302 10.70 -26.60 -29.91
N GLY A 303 11.73 -27.39 -29.61
CA GLY A 303 12.71 -27.10 -28.55
C GLY A 303 13.71 -25.97 -28.78
N GLN A 304 13.98 -25.20 -27.71
CA GLN A 304 15.17 -24.33 -27.59
C GLN A 304 15.38 -23.79 -26.14
N VAL A 305 15.36 -24.63 -25.08
CA VAL A 305 15.47 -24.10 -23.69
C VAL A 305 16.52 -24.82 -22.81
N ILE A 306 17.11 -25.95 -23.24
CA ILE A 306 17.95 -26.76 -22.34
C ILE A 306 19.43 -26.31 -22.29
N THR A 307 19.92 -25.51 -23.25
CA THR A 307 21.35 -25.13 -23.33
C THR A 307 21.75 -23.91 -22.50
N ASP A 308 20.81 -23.06 -22.11
CA ASP A 308 21.13 -21.77 -21.47
C ASP A 308 21.40 -21.91 -19.96
N ASN A 309 20.82 -22.92 -19.32
CA ASN A 309 20.95 -23.10 -17.87
C ASN A 309 22.35 -23.57 -17.46
N GLU A 310 23.04 -24.34 -18.31
CA GLU A 310 24.39 -24.84 -18.01
C GLU A 310 25.46 -23.75 -18.18
N ALA A 311 25.29 -22.87 -19.18
CA ALA A 311 26.15 -21.70 -19.37
C ALA A 311 26.04 -20.73 -18.18
N VAL A 312 24.82 -20.41 -17.76
CA VAL A 312 24.55 -19.54 -16.60
C VAL A 312 25.12 -20.12 -15.30
N ARG A 313 24.97 -21.43 -15.07
CA ARG A 313 25.55 -22.11 -13.89
C ARG A 313 27.07 -22.10 -13.89
N LYS A 314 27.70 -22.19 -15.08
CA LYS A 314 29.17 -22.13 -15.20
C LYS A 314 29.69 -20.73 -14.90
N GLU A 315 28.97 -19.70 -15.34
CA GLU A 315 29.32 -18.31 -15.09
C GLU A 315 29.14 -17.92 -13.62
N LEU A 316 28.05 -18.40 -12.99
CA LEU A 316 27.80 -18.20 -11.56
C LEU A 316 28.89 -18.85 -10.68
N ARG A 317 29.32 -20.09 -11.00
CA ARG A 317 30.42 -20.74 -10.28
C ARG A 317 31.74 -19.96 -10.39
N ARG A 318 32.00 -19.38 -11.57
CA ARG A 318 33.21 -18.57 -11.80
C ARG A 318 33.19 -17.29 -10.97
N ALA A 319 32.04 -16.64 -10.85
CA ALA A 319 31.86 -15.45 -10.02
C ALA A 319 32.06 -15.76 -8.53
N ILE A 320 31.52 -16.90 -8.05
CA ILE A 320 31.69 -17.34 -6.65
C ILE A 320 33.15 -17.63 -6.34
N SER A 321 33.87 -18.34 -7.20
CA SER A 321 35.31 -18.60 -6.99
C SER A 321 36.14 -17.31 -6.97
N ALA A 322 35.84 -16.34 -7.83
CA ALA A 322 36.53 -15.06 -7.83
C ALA A 322 36.31 -14.26 -6.53
N LEU A 323 35.11 -14.32 -5.96
CA LEU A 323 34.79 -13.66 -4.69
C LEU A 323 35.51 -14.34 -3.52
N GLN A 324 35.59 -15.68 -3.51
CA GLN A 324 36.32 -16.43 -2.48
C GLN A 324 37.82 -16.19 -2.53
N GLU A 325 38.40 -15.98 -3.72
CA GLU A 325 39.81 -15.61 -3.88
C GLU A 325 40.09 -14.20 -3.33
N VAL A 326 39.18 -13.25 -3.51
CA VAL A 326 39.30 -11.89 -2.95
C VAL A 326 39.18 -11.91 -1.44
N ASP A 327 38.23 -12.67 -0.89
CA ASP A 327 38.01 -12.81 0.55
C ASP A 327 39.19 -13.50 1.25
N SER A 328 39.85 -14.44 0.57
CA SER A 328 41.07 -15.09 1.07
C SER A 328 42.33 -14.23 0.95
N ALA A 329 42.26 -13.12 0.22
CA ALA A 329 43.36 -12.18 -0.01
C ALA A 329 43.28 -10.92 0.87
N LEU A 330 42.22 -10.78 1.67
CA LEU A 330 42.03 -9.78 2.72
C LEU A 330 42.46 -10.33 4.08
#